data_AF-D5AD16-F1
#
_entry.id   AF-D5AD16-F1
#
_cell.length_a   1.000
_cell.length_b   1.000
_cell.length_c   1.000
_cell.angle_alpha   90.00
_cell.angle_beta   90.00
_cell.angle_gamma   90.00
#
_symmetry.space_group_name_H-M   'P 1'
#
loop_
_entity.id
_entity.type
_entity.pdbx_description
1 polymer ?
#
loop_
_entity_poly.entity_id
_entity_poly.type
_entity_poly.pdbx_seq_one_letter_code
_entity_poly.pdbx_strand_id
1 'polypeptide(L)'
;MELCPGGRDLVVNSKNRHRYVKLLIQCHFVTPVAEQVKCFAQGFSDLLGNSTLQQFLRALEPEDLDLMLYGKGHDLCIQDWKDHTEYHEYTEADEQIIWFWQGGILDPHTQPVCMGFS
;
A
#
# COMPACT_ATOMS: atom_id res chain seq x y z
N MET A 1 24.71 -10.98 2.87
CA MET A 1 24.35 -9.68 3.48
C MET A 1 24.03 -9.96 4.94
N GLU A 2 24.51 -9.13 5.85
CA GLU A 2 24.33 -9.34 7.28
C GLU A 2 23.29 -8.34 7.80
N LEU A 3 22.20 -8.85 8.41
CA LEU A 3 21.04 -8.04 8.79
C LEU A 3 21.24 -7.26 10.09
N CYS A 4 22.18 -7.71 10.92
CA CYS A 4 22.63 -7.05 12.14
C CYS A 4 24.04 -7.55 12.47
N PRO A 5 24.86 -6.78 13.20
CA PRO A 5 26.22 -7.21 13.57
C PRO A 5 26.21 -8.56 14.32
N GLY A 6 27.03 -9.52 13.88
CA GLY A 6 27.06 -10.89 14.39
C GLY A 6 25.84 -11.73 13.98
N GLY A 7 25.01 -11.25 13.05
CA GLY A 7 23.74 -11.87 12.69
C GLY A 7 23.89 -13.13 11.83
N ARG A 8 25.06 -13.36 11.22
CA ARG A 8 25.34 -14.56 10.43
C ARG A 8 25.35 -15.83 11.28
N ASP A 9 25.76 -15.72 12.54
CA ASP A 9 25.88 -16.85 13.47
C ASP A 9 24.61 -17.01 14.34
N LEU A 10 23.65 -16.09 14.22
CA LEU A 10 22.41 -16.12 14.98
C LEU A 10 21.35 -16.98 14.29
N VAL A 11 21.06 -18.14 14.86
CA VAL A 11 19.98 -19.01 14.36
C VAL A 11 18.61 -18.39 14.60
N VAL A 12 17.78 -18.36 13.55
CA VAL A 12 16.39 -17.92 13.63
C VAL A 12 15.54 -18.98 14.34
N ASN A 13 14.79 -18.57 15.35
CA ASN A 13 13.88 -19.38 16.14
C ASN A 13 12.55 -18.64 16.37
N SER A 14 11.57 -19.32 16.96
CA SER A 14 10.23 -18.75 17.16
C SER A 14 10.22 -17.42 17.93
N LYS A 15 11.19 -17.19 18.83
CA LYS A 15 11.27 -15.96 19.64
C LYS A 15 11.86 -14.78 18.86
N ASN A 16 12.79 -15.02 17.93
CA ASN A 16 13.47 -13.95 17.18
C ASN A 16 12.95 -13.78 15.73
N ARG A 17 12.08 -14.67 15.26
CA ARG A 17 11.52 -14.66 13.89
C ARG A 17 10.92 -13.31 13.49
N HIS A 18 10.14 -12.67 14.36
CA HIS A 18 9.53 -11.38 14.06
C HIS A 18 10.58 -10.29 13.82
N ARG A 19 11.62 -10.25 14.66
CA ARG A 19 12.75 -9.32 14.51
C ARG A 19 13.52 -9.58 13.22
N TYR A 20 13.74 -10.85 12.88
CA TYR A 20 14.40 -11.24 11.64
C TYR A 20 13.63 -10.74 10.41
N VAL A 21 12.32 -10.98 10.34
CA VAL A 21 11.46 -10.50 9.24
C VAL A 21 11.51 -8.98 9.14
N LYS A 22 11.42 -8.25 10.26
CA LYS A 22 11.53 -6.79 10.27
C LYS A 22 12.86 -6.29 9.70
N LEU A 23 13.97 -6.94 10.07
CA LEU A 23 15.30 -6.58 9.55
C LEU A 23 15.44 -6.91 8.05
N LEU A 24 14.88 -8.02 7.59
CA LEU A 24 14.82 -8.33 6.15
C LEU A 24 14.09 -7.25 5.37
N ILE A 25 12.89 -6.87 5.83
CA ILE A 25 12.08 -5.83 5.17
C ILE A 25 12.87 -4.51 5.13
N GLN A 26 13.45 -4.10 6.27
CA GLN A 26 14.26 -2.89 6.35
C GLN A 26 15.41 -2.92 5.33
N CYS A 27 16.15 -4.03 5.27
CA CYS A 27 17.34 -4.15 4.46
C CYS A 27 17.03 -4.18 2.95
N HIS A 28 15.92 -4.81 2.56
CA HIS A 28 15.54 -4.99 1.16
C HIS A 28 14.73 -3.82 0.59
N PHE A 29 13.85 -3.22 1.38
CA PHE A 29 12.90 -2.22 0.86
C PHE A 29 13.18 -0.81 1.36
N VAL A 30 13.74 -0.63 2.56
CA VAL A 30 13.90 0.70 3.17
C VAL A 30 15.30 1.25 2.95
N THR A 31 16.33 0.49 3.30
CA THR A 31 17.73 0.94 3.24
C THR A 31 18.17 1.39 1.84
N PRO A 32 17.84 0.70 0.73
CA PRO A 32 18.31 1.08 -0.60
C PRO A 32 17.79 2.44 -1.11
N VAL A 33 16.65 2.89 -0.57
CA VAL A 33 15.96 4.11 -1.01
C VAL A 33 15.97 5.22 0.04
N ALA A 34 16.58 4.98 1.21
CA ALA A 34 16.48 5.87 2.36
C ALA A 34 17.02 7.29 2.10
N GLU A 35 18.13 7.41 1.36
CA GLU A 35 18.69 8.73 1.03
C GLU A 35 17.81 9.49 0.03
N GLN A 36 17.31 8.80 -0.98
CA GLN A 36 16.42 9.36 -2.01
C GLN A 36 15.12 9.86 -1.38
N VAL A 37 14.51 9.04 -0.52
CA VAL A 37 13.30 9.39 0.23
C VAL A 37 13.58 10.58 1.16
N LYS A 38 14.73 10.63 1.83
CA LYS A 38 15.11 11.78 2.67
C LYS A 38 15.24 13.07 1.87
N CYS A 39 15.93 13.04 0.73
CA CYS A 39 16.07 14.19 -0.16
C CYS A 39 14.72 14.66 -0.71
N PHE A 40 13.85 13.71 -1.12
CA PHE A 40 12.49 14.01 -1.56
C PHE A 40 11.69 14.69 -0.45
N ALA A 41 11.66 14.11 0.76
CA ALA A 41 10.95 14.67 1.90
C ALA A 41 11.43 16.08 2.28
N GLN A 42 12.74 16.33 2.19
CA GLN A 42 13.31 17.66 2.41
C GLN A 42 12.84 18.65 1.35
N GLY A 43 12.99 18.33 0.05
CA GLY A 43 12.55 19.22 -1.03
C GLY A 43 11.04 19.49 -1.00
N PHE A 44 10.24 18.48 -0.64
CA PHE A 44 8.80 18.62 -0.45
C PHE A 44 8.47 19.53 0.74
N SER A 45 9.20 19.41 1.86
CA SER A 45 9.03 20.29 3.02
C SER A 45 9.41 21.74 2.71
N ASP A 46 10.49 21.94 1.96
CA ASP A 46 11.00 23.27 1.58
C ASP A 46 10.03 23.97 0.61
N LEU A 47 9.41 23.22 -0.31
CA LEU A 47 8.39 23.74 -1.23
C LEU A 47 7.14 24.23 -0.48
N LEU A 48 6.72 23.51 0.56
CA LEU A 48 5.44 23.80 1.22
C LEU A 48 5.52 24.95 2.23
N GLY A 49 6.72 25.34 2.68
CA GLY A 49 7.03 26.61 3.37
C GLY A 49 6.23 27.00 4.62
N ASN A 50 5.21 26.23 5.01
CA ASN A 50 4.19 26.61 5.97
C ASN A 50 3.96 25.48 6.99
N SER A 51 4.03 25.83 8.27
CA SER A 51 3.81 24.93 9.42
C SER A 51 2.45 24.22 9.41
N THR A 52 1.44 24.79 8.73
CA THR A 52 0.10 24.20 8.60
C THR A 52 0.09 23.01 7.63
N LEU A 53 0.82 23.11 6.51
CA LEU A 53 0.88 22.02 5.53
C LEU A 53 1.69 20.83 6.07
N GLN A 54 2.72 21.08 6.89
CA GLN A 54 3.43 20.00 7.58
C GLN A 54 2.53 19.22 8.55
N GLN A 55 1.56 19.88 9.20
CA GLN A 55 0.58 19.20 10.05
C GLN A 55 -0.42 18.39 9.23
N PHE A 56 -0.85 18.92 8.08
CA PHE A 56 -1.70 18.19 7.14
C PHE A 56 -1.03 16.92 6.63
N LEU A 57 0.25 16.99 6.21
CA LEU A 57 0.99 15.82 5.75
C LEU A 57 1.19 14.74 6.82
N ARG A 58 1.25 15.12 8.10
CA ARG A 58 1.35 14.15 9.21
C ARG A 58 0.05 13.39 9.47
N ALA A 59 -1.07 13.93 9.01
CA ALA A 59 -2.38 13.33 9.18
C ALA A 59 -2.81 12.48 7.97
N LEU A 60 -2.05 12.51 6.87
CA LEU A 60 -2.31 11.68 5.69
C LEU A 60 -1.97 10.22 5.96
N GLU A 61 -2.90 9.34 5.65
CA GLU A 61 -2.64 7.91 5.50
C GLU A 61 -2.06 7.65 4.08
N PRO A 62 -1.38 6.51 3.85
CA PRO A 62 -0.84 6.17 2.52
C PRO A 62 -1.89 6.29 1.39
N GLU A 63 -3.12 5.89 1.66
CA GLU A 63 -4.25 5.92 0.72
C GLU A 63 -4.66 7.35 0.35
N ASP A 64 -4.52 8.31 1.28
CA ASP A 64 -4.82 9.72 1.02
C ASP A 64 -3.75 10.36 0.11
N LEU A 65 -2.49 9.94 0.25
CA LEU A 65 -1.39 10.43 -0.60
C LEU A 65 -1.60 9.98 -2.05
N ASP A 66 -1.98 8.73 -2.28
CA ASP A 66 -2.32 8.21 -3.60
C ASP A 66 -3.49 9.02 -4.19
N LEU A 67 -4.55 9.25 -3.41
CA LEU A 67 -5.68 10.06 -3.85
C LEU A 67 -5.26 11.50 -4.23
N MET A 68 -4.32 12.10 -3.48
CA MET A 68 -3.80 13.43 -3.78
C MET A 68 -2.98 13.48 -5.07
N LEU A 69 -2.20 12.44 -5.38
CA LEU A 69 -1.35 12.38 -6.57
C LEU A 69 -2.15 12.07 -7.84
N TYR A 70 -3.09 11.13 -7.76
CA TYR A 70 -3.88 10.67 -8.91
C TYR A 70 -5.18 11.48 -9.11
N GLY A 71 -5.66 12.16 -8.06
CA GLY A 71 -6.93 12.87 -8.07
C GLY A 71 -8.14 11.94 -8.05
N LYS A 72 -9.35 12.51 -7.91
CA LYS A 72 -10.63 11.76 -7.89
C LYS A 72 -11.14 11.38 -9.29
N GLY A 73 -10.23 10.99 -10.19
CA GLY A 73 -10.45 11.12 -11.64
C GLY A 73 -10.63 9.84 -12.45
N HIS A 74 -10.84 8.67 -11.84
CA HIS A 74 -11.10 7.45 -12.62
C HIS A 74 -12.51 6.94 -12.38
N ASP A 75 -13.42 7.27 -13.28
CA ASP A 75 -14.68 6.53 -13.42
C ASP A 75 -14.32 5.11 -13.86
N LEU A 76 -14.27 4.19 -12.90
CA LEU A 76 -13.98 2.77 -13.17
C LEU A 76 -15.17 2.15 -13.90
N CYS A 77 -14.89 1.55 -15.06
CA CYS A 77 -15.90 0.79 -15.79
C CYS A 77 -16.03 -0.60 -15.13
N ILE A 78 -17.04 -0.77 -14.28
CA ILE A 78 -17.30 -2.04 -13.60
C ILE A 78 -17.54 -3.18 -14.59
N GLN A 79 -18.14 -2.87 -15.74
CA GLN A 79 -18.35 -3.87 -16.78
C GLN A 79 -17.01 -4.36 -17.36
N ASP A 80 -16.09 -3.45 -17.67
CA ASP A 80 -14.77 -3.80 -18.17
C ASP A 80 -13.99 -4.64 -17.14
N TRP A 81 -14.10 -4.31 -15.86
CA TRP A 81 -13.44 -5.08 -14.81
C TRP A 81 -14.02 -6.50 -14.69
N LYS A 82 -15.33 -6.65 -14.78
CA LYS A 82 -16.00 -7.97 -14.80
C LYS A 82 -15.57 -8.81 -16.00
N ASP A 83 -15.55 -8.20 -17.18
CA ASP A 83 -15.22 -8.89 -18.44
C ASP A 83 -13.78 -9.42 -18.46
N HIS A 84 -12.89 -8.86 -17.64
CA HIS A 84 -11.49 -9.26 -17.51
C HIS A 84 -11.14 -9.94 -16.17
N THR A 85 -12.15 -10.40 -15.40
CA THR A 85 -11.92 -11.14 -14.15
C THR A 85 -11.98 -12.64 -14.37
N GLU A 86 -10.95 -13.37 -13.92
CA GLU A 86 -10.94 -14.82 -13.89
C GLU A 86 -11.40 -15.35 -12.52
N TYR A 87 -12.31 -16.32 -12.52
CA TYR A 87 -12.81 -16.98 -11.32
C TYR A 87 -12.19 -18.38 -11.18
N HIS A 88 -11.52 -18.64 -10.06
CA HIS A 88 -11.04 -19.97 -9.70
C HIS A 88 -11.93 -20.56 -8.62
N GLU A 89 -12.46 -21.77 -8.85
CA GLU A 89 -13.41 -22.48 -7.97
C GLU A 89 -14.78 -21.80 -7.76
N TYR A 90 -15.00 -20.66 -8.42
CA TYR A 90 -16.24 -19.89 -8.43
C TYR A 90 -16.74 -19.66 -9.85
N THR A 91 -18.01 -19.29 -9.95
CA THR A 91 -18.69 -18.86 -11.17
C THR A 91 -19.34 -17.50 -10.96
N GLU A 92 -19.58 -16.75 -12.03
CA GLU A 92 -20.24 -15.43 -11.96
C GLU A 92 -21.62 -15.46 -11.29
N ALA A 93 -22.29 -16.62 -11.31
CA ALA A 93 -23.61 -16.83 -10.72
C ALA A 93 -23.59 -17.10 -9.20
N ASP A 94 -22.41 -17.34 -8.61
CA ASP A 94 -22.32 -17.61 -7.17
C ASP A 94 -22.67 -16.37 -6.36
N GLU A 95 -23.43 -16.55 -5.28
CA GLU A 95 -23.91 -15.45 -4.43
C GLU A 95 -22.76 -14.57 -3.92
N GLN A 96 -21.60 -15.16 -3.63
CA GLN A 96 -20.41 -14.46 -3.16
C GLN A 96 -19.84 -13.51 -4.22
N ILE A 97 -19.84 -13.93 -5.49
CA ILE A 97 -19.38 -13.13 -6.62
C ILE A 97 -20.38 -12.00 -6.91
N ILE A 98 -21.67 -12.31 -6.84
CA ILE A 98 -22.74 -11.30 -6.98
C ILE A 98 -22.60 -10.23 -5.89
N TRP A 99 -22.41 -10.62 -4.63
CA TRP A 99 -22.23 -9.67 -3.52
C TRP A 99 -20.95 -8.85 -3.64
N PHE A 100 -19.86 -9.45 -4.10
CA PHE A 100 -18.61 -8.73 -4.34
C PHE A 100 -18.82 -7.55 -5.31
N TRP A 101 -19.44 -7.82 -6.46
CA TRP A 101 -19.69 -6.78 -7.46
C TRP A 101 -20.79 -5.80 -7.09
N GLN A 102 -21.83 -6.24 -6.37
CA GLN A 102 -22.97 -5.39 -6.03
C GLN A 102 -22.76 -4.55 -4.77
N GLY A 103 -22.08 -5.10 -3.76
CA GLY A 103 -21.89 -4.46 -2.47
C GLY A 103 -20.52 -3.82 -2.29
N GLY A 104 -19.45 -4.45 -2.81
CA GLY A 104 -18.07 -4.00 -2.58
C GLY A 104 -17.62 -2.90 -3.52
N ILE A 105 -17.88 -3.06 -4.82
CA ILE A 105 -17.30 -2.19 -5.86
C ILE A 105 -18.23 -1.02 -6.26
N LEU A 106 -19.54 -1.15 -6.04
CA LEU A 106 -20.52 -0.08 -6.31
C LEU A 106 -20.61 0.97 -5.20
N ASP A 107 -20.05 0.73 -4.01
CA ASP A 107 -19.96 1.73 -2.95
C ASP A 107 -18.69 2.60 -3.15
N PRO A 108 -18.86 3.91 -3.43
CA PRO A 108 -17.74 4.82 -3.67
C PRO A 108 -16.77 4.95 -2.49
N HIS A 109 -17.18 4.59 -1.28
CA HIS A 109 -16.32 4.62 -0.09
C HIS A 109 -15.42 3.39 0.03
N THR A 110 -15.82 2.24 -0.51
CA THR A 110 -15.05 0.98 -0.45
C THR A 110 -14.27 0.71 -1.72
N GLN A 111 -14.70 1.28 -2.85
CA GLN A 111 -14.09 1.11 -4.16
C GLN A 111 -12.58 1.40 -4.22
N PRO A 112 -12.04 2.49 -3.61
CA PRO A 112 -10.59 2.75 -3.62
C PRO A 112 -9.81 1.66 -2.87
N VAL A 113 -10.37 1.18 -1.77
CA VAL A 113 -9.79 0.12 -0.96
C VAL A 113 -9.78 -1.19 -1.76
N CYS A 114 -10.89 -1.57 -2.37
CA CYS A 114 -10.98 -2.79 -3.18
C CYS A 114 -9.99 -2.78 -4.37
N MET A 115 -9.78 -1.62 -5.01
CA MET A 115 -8.79 -1.47 -6.09
C MET A 115 -7.35 -1.58 -5.61
N GLY A 116 -7.02 -1.05 -4.43
CA GLY A 116 -5.66 -1.11 -3.88
C GLY A 116 -5.20 -2.52 -3.46
N PHE A 117 -6.15 -3.44 -3.29
CA PHE A 117 -5.88 -4.85 -2.91
C PHE A 117 -6.03 -5.86 -4.06
N SER A 118 -6.46 -5.42 -5.25
CA SER A 118 -6.57 -6.25 -6.45
C SER A 118 -5.26 -6.34 -7.22
#